data_AF-A0A195BA56-F1
#
_entry.id   AF-A0A195BA56-F1
#
_cell.length_a   1.000
_cell.length_b   1.000
_cell.length_c   1.000
_cell.angle_alpha   90.00
_cell.angle_beta   90.00
_cell.angle_gamma   90.00
#
_symmetry.space_group_name_H-M   'P 1'
#
loop_
_entity.id
_entity.type
_entity.pdbx_description
1 polymer ?
#
loop_
_entity_poly.entity_id
_entity_poly.type
_entity_poly.pdbx_seq_one_letter_code
_entity_poly.pdbx_strand_id
1 'polypeptide(L)'
;MIHFFMTFIGLIICEKLDVFCVKSIDIKEMVFIAMTFCGFVVLTNLSLAHNTVGTYQVAKMLTTPCVIVMQMIFYRKHFGILVKLTLIPITLGVIVNFYYDIQFNVIGTIYATLGVFVTSLYQVMINRKQKEFQMDPMQLLFYQAPLSAVMLLIVVPILEPVGQTFTHKWSLLDMIMVILSGVVAFFVNLTSYWIIGKTSPLTYNMVGHSKFCLLLLGGSLLFHEILAINQVIGITLTLVGIILYAHVKMKDNQTIIPEFEDGETKPLYKV
;
A
#
# COMPACT_ATOMS: atom_id res chain seq x y z
N MET A 1 -13.22 0.57 10.15
CA MET A 1 -14.29 -0.45 10.09
C MET A 1 -15.33 -0.15 9.00
N ILE A 2 -16.01 1.01 9.06
CA ILE A 2 -17.08 1.39 8.11
C ILE A 2 -16.65 1.29 6.65
N HIS A 3 -15.44 1.73 6.32
CA HIS A 3 -14.88 1.62 4.96
C HIS A 3 -14.81 0.18 4.43
N PHE A 4 -14.54 -0.82 5.29
CA PHE A 4 -14.46 -2.23 4.88
C PHE A 4 -15.84 -2.86 4.72
N PHE A 5 -16.78 -2.47 5.56
CA PHE A 5 -18.18 -2.85 5.38
C PHE A 5 -18.74 -2.29 4.07
N MET A 6 -18.46 -1.02 3.77
CA MET A 6 -18.81 -0.40 2.48
C MET A 6 -18.11 -1.07 1.31
N THR A 7 -16.84 -1.45 1.46
CA THR A 7 -16.10 -2.20 0.45
C THR A 7 -16.77 -3.56 0.16
N PHE A 8 -17.18 -4.27 1.20
CA PHE A 8 -17.89 -5.55 1.06
C PHE A 8 -19.24 -5.40 0.36
N ILE A 9 -20.04 -4.40 0.75
CA ILE A 9 -21.30 -4.08 0.07
C ILE A 9 -21.07 -3.75 -1.41
N GLY A 10 -20.07 -2.90 -1.71
CA GLY A 10 -19.71 -2.56 -3.08
C GLY A 10 -19.38 -3.79 -3.92
N LEU A 11 -18.66 -4.76 -3.34
CA LEU A 11 -18.33 -6.00 -4.05
C LEU A 11 -19.54 -6.93 -4.24
N ILE A 12 -20.48 -7.00 -3.29
CA ILE A 12 -21.74 -7.74 -3.48
C ILE A 12 -22.54 -7.14 -4.64
N ILE A 13 -22.55 -5.81 -4.77
CA ILE A 13 -23.21 -5.14 -5.89
C ILE A 13 -22.50 -5.49 -7.20
N CYS A 14 -21.17 -5.45 -7.25
CA CYS A 14 -20.40 -5.84 -8.43
C CYS A 14 -20.60 -7.32 -8.81
N GLU A 15 -20.70 -8.23 -7.83
CA GLU A 15 -21.02 -9.64 -8.06
C GLU A 15 -22.42 -9.78 -8.69
N LYS A 16 -23.44 -9.10 -8.14
CA LYS A 16 -24.80 -9.11 -8.69
C LYS A 16 -24.93 -8.51 -10.08
N LEU A 17 -23.97 -7.68 -10.49
CA LEU A 17 -23.87 -7.11 -11.83
C LEU A 17 -23.03 -7.98 -12.78
N ASP A 18 -22.70 -9.21 -12.39
CA ASP A 18 -21.87 -10.16 -13.15
C ASP A 18 -20.49 -9.61 -13.57
N VAL A 19 -19.95 -8.67 -12.78
CA VAL A 19 -18.61 -8.10 -13.04
C VAL A 19 -17.51 -9.13 -12.78
N PHE A 20 -17.74 -10.08 -11.86
CA PHE A 20 -16.86 -11.22 -11.59
C PHE A 20 -17.65 -12.39 -10.99
N CYS A 21 -17.15 -13.61 -11.13
CA CYS A 21 -17.75 -14.80 -10.52
C CYS A 21 -16.96 -15.21 -9.27
N VAL A 22 -17.61 -15.56 -8.15
CA VAL A 22 -16.90 -15.98 -6.93
C VAL A 22 -16.34 -17.40 -7.07
N LYS A 23 -15.02 -17.54 -6.89
CA LYS A 23 -14.34 -18.85 -6.83
C LYS A 23 -14.31 -19.34 -5.38
N SER A 24 -14.70 -20.59 -5.12
CA SER A 24 -14.67 -21.18 -3.77
C SER A 24 -13.24 -21.48 -3.32
N ILE A 25 -12.83 -21.00 -2.15
CA ILE A 25 -11.49 -21.20 -1.56
C ILE A 25 -11.62 -21.50 -0.07
N ASP A 26 -10.66 -22.24 0.49
CA ASP A 26 -10.56 -22.44 1.93
C ASP A 26 -10.28 -21.10 2.64
N ILE A 27 -11.21 -20.72 3.52
CA ILE A 27 -11.17 -19.50 4.31
C ILE A 27 -9.88 -19.41 5.14
N LYS A 28 -9.30 -20.55 5.55
CA LYS A 28 -8.06 -20.58 6.36
C LYS A 28 -6.90 -19.84 5.70
N GLU A 29 -6.77 -19.94 4.38
CA GLU A 29 -5.70 -19.27 3.65
C GLU A 29 -5.95 -17.75 3.53
N MET A 30 -7.21 -17.33 3.59
CA MET A 30 -7.61 -15.92 3.58
C MET A 30 -7.43 -15.25 4.94
N VAL A 31 -7.55 -16.02 6.04
CA VAL A 31 -7.37 -15.51 7.42
C VAL A 31 -5.98 -14.90 7.60
N PHE A 32 -4.93 -15.50 7.07
CA PHE A 32 -3.58 -14.96 7.19
C PHE A 32 -3.40 -13.63 6.42
N ILE A 33 -4.02 -13.52 5.24
CA ILE A 33 -4.04 -12.27 4.47
C ILE A 33 -4.83 -11.19 5.21
N ALA A 34 -6.01 -11.53 5.74
CA ALA A 34 -6.83 -10.61 6.53
C ALA A 34 -6.09 -10.14 7.80
N MET A 35 -5.36 -11.03 8.47
CA MET A 35 -4.57 -10.71 9.66
C MET A 35 -3.43 -9.73 9.34
N THR A 36 -2.65 -10.01 8.29
CA THR A 36 -1.56 -9.11 7.85
C THR A 36 -2.11 -7.77 7.39
N PHE A 37 -3.26 -7.75 6.74
CA PHE A 37 -3.96 -6.51 6.39
C PHE A 37 -4.41 -5.70 7.61
N CYS A 38 -5.01 -6.34 8.61
CA CYS A 38 -5.40 -5.68 9.85
C CYS A 38 -4.19 -5.10 10.58
N GLY A 39 -3.10 -5.87 10.66
CA GLY A 39 -1.82 -5.39 11.20
C GLY A 39 -1.31 -4.16 10.44
N PHE A 40 -1.37 -4.17 9.10
CA PHE A 40 -1.02 -3.03 8.27
C PHE A 40 -1.87 -1.79 8.62
N VAL A 41 -3.19 -1.93 8.64
CA VAL A 41 -4.11 -0.82 8.95
C VAL A 41 -3.83 -0.25 10.34
N VAL A 42 -3.76 -1.12 11.35
CA VAL A 42 -3.56 -0.71 12.76
C VAL A 42 -2.20 -0.05 12.95
N LEU A 43 -1.10 -0.70 12.54
CA LEU A 43 0.25 -0.18 12.77
C LEU A 43 0.51 1.12 12.00
N THR A 44 -0.01 1.25 10.78
CA THR A 44 0.15 2.50 10.02
C THR A 44 -0.70 3.63 10.59
N ASN A 45 -1.89 3.34 11.14
CA ASN A 45 -2.68 4.37 11.82
C ASN A 45 -2.06 4.77 13.16
N LEU A 46 -1.55 3.83 13.95
CA LEU A 46 -0.81 4.13 15.18
C LEU A 46 0.46 4.93 14.89
N SER A 47 1.17 4.60 13.82
CA SER A 47 2.33 5.39 13.38
C SER A 47 1.94 6.82 13.01
N LEU A 48 0.80 7.03 12.34
CA LEU A 48 0.28 8.37 12.03
C LEU A 48 -0.18 9.12 13.28
N ALA A 49 -0.74 8.43 14.27
CA ALA A 49 -1.18 9.05 15.52
C ALA A 49 -0.02 9.53 16.40
N HIS A 50 1.16 8.90 16.28
CA HIS A 50 2.32 9.18 17.13
C HIS A 50 3.47 9.94 16.44
N ASN A 51 3.46 10.07 15.12
CA ASN A 51 4.46 10.84 14.36
C ASN A 51 3.80 11.99 13.59
N THR A 52 4.62 12.95 13.17
CA THR A 52 4.17 13.98 12.24
C THR A 52 3.73 13.36 10.90
N VAL A 53 2.82 14.05 10.21
CA VAL A 53 2.35 13.61 8.88
C VAL A 53 3.51 13.46 7.91
N GLY A 54 4.47 14.40 7.93
CA GLY A 54 5.69 14.34 7.13
C GLY A 54 6.53 13.09 7.41
N THR A 55 6.86 12.83 8.68
CA THR A 55 7.64 11.65 9.08
C THR A 55 6.93 10.35 8.76
N TYR A 56 5.61 10.26 9.00
CA TYR A 56 4.80 9.12 8.62
C TYR A 56 4.88 8.82 7.11
N GLN A 57 4.76 9.85 6.27
CA GLN A 57 4.81 9.71 4.82
C GLN A 57 6.20 9.26 4.34
N VAL A 58 7.25 9.88 4.87
CA VAL A 58 8.64 9.52 4.56
C VAL A 58 8.96 8.10 5.02
N ALA A 59 8.48 7.69 6.20
CA ALA A 59 8.64 6.33 6.70
C ALA A 59 8.06 5.29 5.74
N LYS A 60 6.88 5.56 5.16
CA LYS A 60 6.25 4.68 4.17
C LYS A 60 7.11 4.47 2.91
N MET A 61 8.03 5.38 2.60
CA MET A 61 8.96 5.21 1.48
C MET A 61 9.88 3.99 1.66
N LEU A 62 10.14 3.58 2.91
CA LEU A 62 10.87 2.34 3.24
C LEU A 62 10.12 1.06 2.84
N THR A 63 8.84 1.14 2.48
CA THR A 63 8.10 -0.02 1.98
C THR A 63 8.72 -0.57 0.70
N THR A 64 9.29 0.28 -0.17
CA THR A 64 9.96 -0.20 -1.39
C THR A 64 11.20 -1.04 -1.12
N PRO A 65 12.23 -0.55 -0.37
CA PRO A 65 13.37 -1.39 -0.02
C PRO A 65 12.94 -2.66 0.73
N CYS A 66 11.97 -2.57 1.64
CA CYS A 66 11.48 -3.71 2.39
C CYS A 66 10.81 -4.76 1.48
N VAL A 67 9.97 -4.35 0.52
CA VAL A 67 9.37 -5.25 -0.49
C VAL A 67 10.44 -5.92 -1.36
N ILE A 68 11.49 -5.20 -1.77
CA ILE A 68 12.60 -5.80 -2.53
C ILE A 68 13.27 -6.90 -1.72
N VAL A 69 13.60 -6.63 -0.45
CA VAL A 69 14.19 -7.61 0.47
C VAL A 69 13.25 -8.81 0.66
N MET A 70 11.96 -8.57 0.90
CA MET A 70 10.95 -9.62 1.01
C MET A 70 10.88 -10.51 -0.23
N GLN A 71 10.89 -9.91 -1.43
CA GLN A 71 10.87 -10.65 -2.69
C GLN A 71 12.16 -11.45 -2.92
N MET A 72 13.32 -10.96 -2.47
CA MET A 72 14.58 -11.71 -2.51
C MET A 72 14.54 -12.93 -1.56
N ILE A 73 14.11 -12.75 -0.31
CA ILE A 73 14.15 -13.80 0.71
C ILE A 73 13.08 -14.87 0.43
N PHE A 74 11.82 -14.46 0.30
CA PHE A 74 10.70 -15.41 0.22
C PHE A 74 10.50 -16.02 -1.17
N TYR A 75 10.98 -15.36 -2.23
CA TYR A 75 10.71 -15.77 -3.62
C TYR A 75 11.97 -15.95 -4.46
N ARG A 76 13.17 -15.81 -3.84
CA ARG A 76 14.47 -15.95 -4.51
C ARG A 76 14.57 -15.11 -5.80
N LYS A 77 13.86 -13.98 -5.86
CA LYS A 77 13.91 -13.09 -7.01
C LYS A 77 15.25 -12.36 -7.00
N HIS A 78 15.95 -12.38 -8.13
CA HIS A 78 17.20 -11.63 -8.28
C HIS A 78 16.90 -10.21 -8.75
N PHE A 79 17.56 -9.24 -8.13
CA PHE A 79 17.56 -7.84 -8.53
C PHE A 79 18.99 -7.42 -8.86
N GLY A 80 19.14 -6.65 -9.94
CA GLY A 80 20.43 -6.11 -10.35
C GLY A 80 21.08 -5.25 -9.26
N ILE A 81 22.42 -5.18 -9.27
CA ILE A 81 23.19 -4.38 -8.31
C ILE A 81 22.77 -2.90 -8.33
N LEU A 82 22.45 -2.37 -9.51
CA LEU A 82 21.98 -0.99 -9.66
C LEU A 82 20.69 -0.75 -8.88
N VAL A 83 19.73 -1.67 -8.93
CA VAL A 83 18.51 -1.58 -8.14
C VAL A 83 18.86 -1.53 -6.65
N LYS A 84 19.73 -2.43 -6.16
CA LYS A 84 20.16 -2.46 -4.76
C LYS A 84 20.84 -1.16 -4.30
N LEU A 85 21.64 -0.54 -5.16
CA LEU A 85 22.30 0.74 -4.84
C LEU A 85 21.30 1.88 -4.66
N THR A 86 20.17 1.89 -5.38
CA THR A 86 19.13 2.91 -5.20
C THR A 86 18.42 2.86 -3.85
N LEU A 87 18.53 1.75 -3.10
CA LEU A 87 17.94 1.65 -1.76
C LEU A 87 18.71 2.49 -0.74
N ILE A 88 20.01 2.71 -0.95
CA ILE A 88 20.89 3.46 -0.04
C ILE A 88 20.42 4.91 0.17
N PRO A 89 20.22 5.74 -0.88
CA PRO A 89 19.71 7.10 -0.69
C PRO A 89 18.31 7.12 -0.09
N ILE A 90 17.45 6.14 -0.42
CA ILE A 90 16.10 6.04 0.16
C ILE A 90 16.19 5.85 1.68
N THR A 91 16.95 4.86 2.15
CA THR A 91 17.08 4.55 3.58
C THR A 91 17.78 5.66 4.35
N LEU A 92 18.86 6.24 3.79
CA LEU A 92 19.56 7.37 4.41
C LEU A 92 18.65 8.60 4.54
N GLY A 93 17.88 8.95 3.51
CA GLY A 93 16.96 10.08 3.56
C GLY A 93 15.89 9.92 4.64
N VAL A 94 15.37 8.69 4.82
CA VAL A 94 14.42 8.41 5.90
C VAL A 94 15.07 8.52 7.27
N ILE A 95 16.28 7.97 7.46
CA ILE A 95 17.02 8.08 8.74
C ILE A 95 17.26 9.55 9.11
N VAL A 96 17.73 10.36 8.15
CA VAL A 96 17.94 11.80 8.34
C VAL A 96 16.63 12.49 8.71
N ASN A 97 15.53 12.17 8.02
CA ASN A 97 14.22 12.77 8.32
C ASN A 97 13.73 12.44 9.74
N PHE A 98 13.89 11.19 10.19
CA PHE A 98 13.54 10.80 11.56
C PHE A 98 14.42 11.49 12.61
N TYR A 99 15.74 11.57 12.36
CA TYR A 99 16.67 12.16 13.32
C TYR A 99 16.41 13.66 13.57
N TYR A 100 16.01 14.39 12.53
CA TYR A 100 15.72 15.82 12.61
C TYR A 100 14.22 16.12 12.78
N ASP A 101 13.41 15.14 13.14
CA ASP A 101 12.00 15.38 13.42
C ASP A 101 11.81 16.14 14.73
N ILE A 102 11.13 17.29 14.63
CA ILE A 102 10.82 18.17 15.77
C ILE A 102 9.97 17.42 16.81
N GLN A 103 9.14 16.47 16.37
CA GLN A 103 8.33 15.62 17.24
C GLN A 103 8.79 14.15 17.20
N PHE A 104 10.10 13.90 17.20
CA PHE A 104 10.63 12.54 17.19
C PHE A 104 10.05 11.71 18.35
N ASN A 105 9.36 10.63 17.99
CA ASN A 105 8.73 9.71 18.92
C ASN A 105 9.26 8.29 18.72
N VAL A 106 9.90 7.72 19.75
CA VAL A 106 10.44 6.35 19.69
C VAL A 106 9.33 5.32 19.48
N ILE A 107 8.20 5.47 20.17
CA ILE A 107 7.03 4.59 20.03
C ILE A 107 6.47 4.71 18.61
N GLY A 108 6.33 5.95 18.12
CA GLY A 108 5.92 6.23 16.74
C GLY A 108 6.85 5.59 15.71
N THR A 109 8.17 5.59 15.97
CA THR A 109 9.19 4.97 15.11
C THR A 109 9.04 3.44 15.10
N ILE A 110 8.83 2.81 16.26
CA ILE A 110 8.57 1.36 16.34
C ILE A 110 7.32 0.99 15.53
N TYR A 111 6.22 1.72 15.69
CA TYR A 111 5.01 1.50 14.90
C TYR A 111 5.24 1.71 13.40
N ALA A 112 6.05 2.72 13.02
CA ALA A 112 6.40 2.97 11.63
C ALA A 112 7.19 1.79 11.04
N THR A 113 8.22 1.30 11.74
CA THR A 113 9.05 0.18 11.28
C THR A 113 8.24 -1.11 11.15
N LEU A 114 7.45 -1.45 12.17
CA LEU A 114 6.55 -2.62 12.11
C LEU A 114 5.50 -2.45 11.01
N GLY A 115 4.94 -1.25 10.87
CA GLY A 115 3.98 -0.91 9.82
C GLY A 115 4.58 -1.12 8.42
N VAL A 116 5.80 -0.65 8.17
CA VAL A 116 6.53 -0.86 6.90
C VAL A 116 6.74 -2.35 6.63
N PHE A 117 7.15 -3.11 7.63
CA PHE A 117 7.38 -4.55 7.49
C PHE A 117 6.08 -5.30 7.14
N VAL A 118 5.00 -5.06 7.89
CA VAL A 118 3.70 -5.71 7.68
C VAL A 118 3.08 -5.27 6.35
N THR A 119 3.20 -3.98 5.98
CA THR A 119 2.76 -3.47 4.67
C THR A 119 3.46 -4.22 3.54
N SER A 120 4.78 -4.39 3.65
CA SER A 120 5.59 -5.04 2.63
C SER A 120 5.23 -6.51 2.49
N LEU A 121 5.06 -7.21 3.62
CA LEU A 121 4.61 -8.60 3.66
C LEU A 121 3.23 -8.75 3.00
N TYR A 122 2.27 -7.90 3.39
CA TYR A 122 0.91 -7.91 2.87
C TYR A 122 0.86 -7.69 1.34
N GLN A 123 1.56 -6.67 0.83
CA GLN A 123 1.59 -6.39 -0.61
C GLN A 123 2.15 -7.58 -1.41
N VAL A 124 3.24 -8.19 -0.91
CA VAL A 124 3.86 -9.36 -1.53
C VAL A 124 2.93 -10.57 -1.50
N MET A 125 2.23 -10.79 -0.38
CA MET A 125 1.24 -11.86 -0.24
C MET A 125 0.06 -11.71 -1.18
N ILE A 126 -0.51 -10.51 -1.34
CA ILE A 126 -1.58 -10.27 -2.32
C ILE A 126 -1.13 -10.69 -3.71
N ASN A 127 0.03 -10.20 -4.17
CA ASN A 127 0.51 -10.53 -5.52
C ASN A 127 0.69 -12.03 -5.70
N ARG A 128 1.22 -12.73 -4.68
CA ARG A 128 1.36 -14.19 -4.73
C ARG A 128 0.01 -14.88 -4.80
N LYS A 129 -0.90 -14.59 -3.86
CA LYS A 129 -2.15 -15.33 -3.72
C LYS A 129 -3.09 -15.12 -4.91
N GLN A 130 -3.07 -13.95 -5.54
CA GLN A 130 -3.77 -13.75 -6.81
C GLN A 130 -3.20 -14.62 -7.94
N LYS A 131 -1.87 -14.80 -8.02
CA LYS A 131 -1.23 -15.69 -9.01
C LYS A 131 -1.42 -17.17 -8.69
N GLU A 132 -1.29 -17.54 -7.42
CA GLU A 132 -1.39 -18.92 -6.92
C GLU A 132 -2.80 -19.48 -7.12
N PHE A 133 -3.84 -18.71 -6.80
CA PHE A 133 -5.22 -19.12 -6.98
C PHE A 133 -5.81 -18.76 -8.35
N GLN A 134 -5.05 -18.04 -9.19
CA GLN A 134 -5.51 -17.46 -10.46
C GLN A 134 -6.81 -16.66 -10.25
N MET A 135 -6.84 -15.84 -9.21
CA MET A 135 -8.00 -15.04 -8.85
C MET A 135 -7.92 -13.65 -9.43
N ASP A 136 -9.09 -13.12 -9.82
CA ASP A 136 -9.23 -11.70 -10.07
C ASP A 136 -9.07 -10.91 -8.75
N PRO A 137 -8.48 -9.71 -8.78
CA PRO A 137 -8.30 -8.90 -7.60
C PRO A 137 -9.59 -8.57 -6.85
N MET A 138 -10.75 -8.50 -7.52
CA MET A 138 -12.05 -8.35 -6.86
C MET A 138 -12.42 -9.56 -6.01
N GLN A 139 -12.18 -10.77 -6.51
CA GLN A 139 -12.53 -12.00 -5.80
C GLN A 139 -11.72 -12.14 -4.51
N LEU A 140 -10.42 -11.80 -4.55
CA LEU A 140 -9.58 -11.86 -3.35
C LEU A 140 -10.03 -10.82 -2.31
N LEU A 141 -10.39 -9.61 -2.77
CA LEU A 141 -10.90 -8.56 -1.89
C LEU A 141 -12.25 -8.93 -1.27
N PHE A 142 -13.11 -9.65 -2.00
CA PHE A 142 -14.42 -10.10 -1.53
C PHE A 142 -14.31 -11.00 -0.30
N TYR A 143 -13.34 -11.92 -0.27
CA TYR A 143 -13.10 -12.77 0.91
C TYR A 143 -12.41 -12.03 2.04
N GLN A 144 -11.45 -11.16 1.72
CA GLN A 144 -10.68 -10.46 2.75
C GLN A 144 -11.48 -9.39 3.48
N ALA A 145 -12.28 -8.58 2.77
CA ALA A 145 -12.99 -7.43 3.33
C ALA A 145 -13.84 -7.76 4.58
N PRO A 146 -14.71 -8.79 4.57
CA PRO A 146 -15.53 -9.13 5.74
C PRO A 146 -14.68 -9.71 6.88
N LEU A 147 -13.70 -10.56 6.59
CA LEU A 147 -12.77 -11.10 7.60
C LEU A 147 -12.01 -9.97 8.32
N SER A 148 -11.56 -8.99 7.55
CA SER A 148 -10.81 -7.84 8.08
C SER A 148 -11.70 -6.92 8.90
N ALA A 149 -12.96 -6.72 8.48
CA ALA A 149 -13.94 -5.96 9.25
C ALA A 149 -14.21 -6.61 10.62
N VAL A 150 -14.37 -7.93 10.68
CA VAL A 150 -14.57 -8.68 11.94
C VAL A 150 -13.34 -8.59 12.84
N MET A 151 -12.13 -8.80 12.29
CA MET A 151 -10.90 -8.68 13.08
C MET A 151 -10.70 -7.26 13.63
N LEU A 152 -10.93 -6.23 12.81
CA LEU A 152 -10.83 -4.84 13.25
C LEU A 152 -11.91 -4.46 14.27
N LEU A 153 -13.10 -5.06 14.20
CA LEU A 153 -14.15 -4.85 15.20
C LEU A 153 -13.71 -5.28 16.61
N ILE A 154 -12.84 -6.29 16.72
CA ILE A 154 -12.28 -6.75 17.99
C ILE A 154 -11.12 -5.85 18.44
N VAL A 155 -10.27 -5.42 17.52
CA VAL A 155 -9.05 -4.65 17.83
C VAL A 155 -9.33 -3.17 18.13
N VAL A 156 -10.24 -2.54 17.39
CA VAL A 156 -10.52 -1.09 17.51
C VAL A 156 -10.99 -0.68 18.92
N PRO A 157 -11.91 -1.38 19.60
CA PRO A 157 -12.34 -1.02 20.96
C PRO A 157 -11.24 -1.03 22.01
N ILE A 158 -10.15 -1.76 21.76
CA ILE A 158 -9.00 -1.86 22.66
C ILE A 158 -8.04 -0.69 22.46
N LEU A 159 -7.90 -0.22 21.21
CA LEU A 159 -6.91 0.79 20.83
C LEU A 159 -7.48 2.21 20.75
N GLU A 160 -8.76 2.36 20.46
CA GLU A 160 -9.42 3.65 20.30
C GLU A 160 -10.48 3.87 21.41
N PRO A 161 -10.65 5.11 21.90
CA PRO A 161 -11.67 5.45 22.88
C PRO A 161 -13.07 5.47 22.24
N VAL A 162 -13.63 4.29 21.97
CA VAL A 162 -14.92 4.11 21.27
C VAL A 162 -16.10 4.79 21.98
N GLY A 163 -16.03 5.00 23.29
CA GLY A 163 -17.08 5.67 24.06
C GLY A 163 -17.34 7.12 23.62
N GLN A 164 -16.34 7.81 23.09
CA GLN A 164 -16.50 9.18 22.56
C GLN A 164 -17.24 9.18 21.22
N THR A 165 -17.09 8.13 20.42
CA THR A 165 -17.78 7.98 19.12
C THR A 165 -19.27 7.70 19.29
N PHE A 166 -19.66 6.92 20.29
CA PHE A 166 -21.09 6.62 20.58
C PHE A 166 -21.83 7.78 21.23
N THR A 167 -21.13 8.67 21.92
CA THR A 167 -21.70 9.86 22.56
C THR A 167 -21.75 11.08 21.64
N HIS A 168 -21.09 11.00 20.48
CA HIS A 168 -21.12 12.05 19.46
C HIS A 168 -22.50 12.16 18.80
N LYS A 169 -23.03 13.39 18.70
CA LYS A 169 -24.27 13.66 17.98
C LYS A 169 -23.98 13.74 16.48
N TRP A 170 -24.27 12.66 15.77
CA TRP A 170 -24.07 12.57 14.32
C TRP A 170 -25.04 13.49 13.57
N SER A 171 -24.51 14.48 12.87
CA SER A 171 -25.31 15.27 11.93
C SER A 171 -25.51 14.51 10.62
N LEU A 172 -26.53 14.92 9.84
CA LEU A 172 -26.78 14.34 8.52
C LEU A 172 -25.58 14.57 7.57
N LEU A 173 -24.92 15.71 7.68
CA LEU A 173 -23.72 16.03 6.91
C LEU A 173 -22.57 15.06 7.26
N ASP A 174 -22.33 14.79 8.54
CA ASP A 174 -21.29 13.85 8.99
C ASP A 174 -21.54 12.45 8.43
N MET A 175 -22.81 11.99 8.45
CA MET A 175 -23.19 10.70 7.89
C MET A 175 -22.94 10.64 6.37
N ILE A 176 -23.31 11.69 5.62
CA ILE A 176 -23.02 11.77 4.18
C ILE A 176 -21.51 11.72 3.93
N MET A 177 -20.71 12.49 4.67
CA MET A 177 -19.26 12.51 4.51
C MET A 177 -18.63 11.14 4.81
N VAL A 178 -19.11 10.44 5.83
CA VAL A 178 -18.66 9.08 6.16
C VAL A 178 -18.99 8.11 5.02
N ILE A 179 -20.21 8.16 4.48
CA ILE A 179 -20.62 7.31 3.34
C ILE A 179 -19.76 7.59 2.11
N LEU A 180 -19.57 8.86 1.75
CA LEU A 180 -18.72 9.27 0.62
C LEU A 180 -17.27 8.78 0.80
N SER A 181 -16.72 8.91 2.00
CA SER A 181 -15.38 8.37 2.31
C SER A 181 -15.31 6.85 2.15
N GLY A 182 -16.40 6.14 2.47
CA GLY A 182 -16.53 4.69 2.26
C GLY A 182 -16.54 4.29 0.79
N VAL A 183 -17.22 5.07 -0.06
CA VAL A 183 -17.21 4.86 -1.52
C VAL A 183 -15.80 5.07 -2.07
N VAL A 184 -15.13 6.15 -1.68
CA VAL A 184 -13.73 6.40 -2.08
C VAL A 184 -12.81 5.28 -1.60
N ALA A 185 -12.98 4.81 -0.36
CA ALA A 185 -12.19 3.71 0.19
C ALA A 185 -12.39 2.40 -0.59
N PHE A 186 -13.60 2.10 -1.06
CA PHE A 186 -13.86 0.95 -1.94
C PHE A 186 -13.01 1.06 -3.23
N PHE A 187 -13.03 2.19 -3.92
CA PHE A 187 -12.23 2.38 -5.14
C PHE A 187 -10.73 2.32 -4.86
N VAL A 188 -10.26 2.88 -3.77
CA VAL A 188 -8.84 2.81 -3.36
C VAL A 188 -8.43 1.35 -3.11
N ASN A 189 -9.25 0.58 -2.39
CA ASN A 189 -8.97 -0.84 -2.14
C ASN A 189 -8.97 -1.63 -3.45
N LEU A 190 -9.97 -1.44 -4.30
CA LEU A 190 -10.09 -2.11 -5.60
C LEU A 190 -8.89 -1.82 -6.51
N THR A 191 -8.56 -0.54 -6.69
CA THR A 191 -7.42 -0.14 -7.53
C THR A 191 -6.08 -0.61 -6.97
N SER A 192 -5.90 -0.62 -5.65
CA SER A 192 -4.70 -1.19 -5.02
C SER A 192 -4.51 -2.65 -5.38
N TYR A 193 -5.60 -3.42 -5.31
CA TYR A 193 -5.63 -4.85 -5.65
C TYR A 193 -5.36 -5.09 -7.13
N TRP A 194 -5.98 -4.29 -8.00
CA TRP A 194 -5.73 -4.36 -9.44
C TRP A 194 -4.29 -4.04 -9.82
N ILE A 195 -3.73 -2.96 -9.30
CA ILE A 195 -2.34 -2.57 -9.59
C ILE A 195 -1.39 -3.66 -9.10
N ILE A 196 -1.52 -4.11 -7.85
CA ILE A 196 -0.66 -5.16 -7.30
C ILE A 196 -0.77 -6.45 -8.11
N GLY A 197 -1.99 -6.84 -8.50
CA GLY A 197 -2.26 -8.09 -9.20
C GLY A 197 -1.79 -8.15 -10.63
N LYS A 198 -2.20 -7.16 -11.42
CA LYS A 198 -1.88 -7.08 -12.86
C LYS A 198 -0.43 -6.69 -13.09
N THR A 199 0.22 -6.02 -12.14
CA THR A 199 1.61 -5.59 -12.27
C THR A 199 2.50 -6.22 -11.18
N SER A 200 2.82 -5.47 -10.13
CA SER A 200 3.64 -5.94 -9.01
C SER A 200 3.46 -5.07 -7.76
N PRO A 201 3.81 -5.61 -6.56
CA PRO A 201 3.90 -4.83 -5.32
C PRO A 201 4.78 -3.58 -5.45
N LEU A 202 5.87 -3.68 -6.21
CA LEU A 202 6.80 -2.58 -6.42
C LEU A 202 6.19 -1.48 -7.28
N THR A 203 5.38 -1.82 -8.28
CA THR A 203 4.66 -0.83 -9.10
C THR A 203 3.62 -0.08 -8.27
N TYR A 204 2.91 -0.79 -7.39
CA TYR A 204 2.00 -0.16 -6.43
C TYR A 204 2.70 0.85 -5.52
N ASN A 205 3.88 0.50 -5.00
CA ASN A 205 4.66 1.46 -4.21
C ASN A 205 5.08 2.70 -5.02
N MET A 206 5.39 2.57 -6.31
CA MET A 206 5.71 3.73 -7.16
C MET A 206 4.51 4.69 -7.29
N VAL A 207 3.29 4.17 -7.43
CA VAL A 207 2.06 4.99 -7.40
C VAL A 207 1.88 5.65 -6.03
N GLY A 208 2.19 4.94 -4.95
CA GLY A 208 2.22 5.47 -3.60
C GLY A 208 3.21 6.65 -3.45
N HIS A 209 4.38 6.56 -4.08
CA HIS A 209 5.37 7.64 -4.08
C HIS A 209 4.90 8.86 -4.87
N SER A 210 4.21 8.65 -5.99
CA SER A 210 3.55 9.76 -6.71
C SER A 210 2.50 10.45 -5.84
N LYS A 211 1.69 9.69 -5.08
CA LYS A 211 0.75 10.25 -4.10
C LYS A 211 1.47 11.07 -3.02
N PHE A 212 2.61 10.59 -2.53
CA PHE A 212 3.42 11.32 -1.55
C PHE A 212 3.90 12.67 -2.10
N CYS A 213 4.43 12.72 -3.32
CA CYS A 213 4.83 13.98 -3.96
C CYS A 213 3.66 14.98 -4.05
N LEU A 214 2.47 14.51 -4.44
CA LEU A 214 1.27 15.35 -4.50
C LEU A 214 0.85 15.86 -3.13
N LEU A 215 0.94 15.03 -2.09
CA LEU A 215 0.61 15.43 -0.73
C LEU A 215 1.61 16.45 -0.18
N LEU A 216 2.90 16.33 -0.48
CA LEU A 216 3.90 17.32 -0.09
C LEU A 216 3.67 18.67 -0.79
N LEU A 217 3.45 18.66 -2.10
CA LEU A 217 3.20 19.88 -2.87
C LEU A 217 1.89 20.54 -2.44
N GLY A 218 0.81 19.77 -2.31
CA GLY A 218 -0.48 20.27 -1.83
C GLY A 218 -0.40 20.76 -0.38
N GLY A 219 0.35 20.07 0.47
CA GLY A 219 0.59 20.44 1.87
C GLY A 219 1.28 21.79 2.00
N SER A 220 2.37 21.97 1.24
CA SER A 220 3.14 23.21 1.17
C SER A 220 2.30 24.38 0.65
N LEU A 221 1.53 24.18 -0.43
CA LEU A 221 0.71 25.24 -1.05
C LEU A 221 -0.52 25.65 -0.21
N LEU A 222 -1.17 24.69 0.46
CA LEU A 222 -2.43 24.96 1.18
C LEU A 222 -2.21 25.32 2.65
N PHE A 223 -1.31 24.62 3.35
CA PHE A 223 -1.19 24.72 4.80
C PHE A 223 0.04 25.48 5.27
N HIS A 224 0.94 25.89 4.35
CA HIS A 224 2.15 26.65 4.67
C HIS A 224 2.98 25.99 5.80
N GLU A 225 3.02 24.66 5.83
CA GLU A 225 3.72 23.92 6.89
C GLU A 225 5.21 24.24 6.91
N ILE A 226 5.71 24.62 8.09
CA ILE A 226 7.12 24.94 8.32
C ILE A 226 7.86 23.63 8.59
N LEU A 227 8.52 23.09 7.57
CA LEU A 227 9.44 21.97 7.71
C LEU A 227 10.83 22.47 8.09
N ALA A 228 11.51 21.76 9.01
CA ALA A 228 12.90 22.04 9.29
C ALA A 228 13.76 21.80 8.04
N ILE A 229 14.74 22.67 7.78
CA ILE A 229 15.64 22.55 6.61
C ILE A 229 16.26 21.14 6.52
N ASN A 230 16.64 20.57 7.66
CA ASN A 230 17.22 19.23 7.72
C ASN A 230 16.22 18.12 7.35
N GLN A 231 14.93 18.28 7.65
CA GLN A 231 13.88 17.37 7.18
C GLN A 231 13.68 17.48 5.67
N VAL A 232 13.71 18.71 5.13
CA VAL A 232 13.64 18.94 3.68
C VAL A 232 14.79 18.24 2.95
N ILE A 233 16.00 18.26 3.53
CA ILE A 233 17.16 17.52 2.99
C ILE A 233 16.87 16.01 2.99
N GLY A 234 16.35 15.46 4.11
CA GLY A 234 15.99 14.04 4.21
C GLY A 234 14.94 13.62 3.17
N ILE A 235 13.85 14.39 3.05
CA ILE A 235 12.78 14.19 2.06
C ILE A 235 13.35 14.23 0.64
N THR A 236 14.17 15.24 0.33
CA THR A 236 14.78 15.40 -1.00
C THR A 236 15.67 14.21 -1.35
N LEU A 237 16.50 13.77 -0.41
CA LEU A 237 17.36 12.60 -0.59
C LEU A 237 16.53 11.33 -0.85
N THR A 238 15.44 11.13 -0.10
CA THR A 238 14.51 10.00 -0.32
C THR A 238 13.85 10.07 -1.69
N LEU A 239 13.36 11.24 -2.11
CA LEU A 239 12.74 11.44 -3.43
C LEU A 239 13.71 11.17 -4.58
N VAL A 240 14.96 11.68 -4.49
CA VAL A 240 16.00 11.38 -5.47
C VAL A 240 16.26 9.89 -5.55
N GLY A 241 16.36 9.19 -4.41
CA GLY A 241 16.51 7.74 -4.37
C GLY A 241 15.37 6.99 -5.05
N ILE A 242 14.12 7.42 -4.85
CA ILE A 242 12.94 6.85 -5.51
C ILE A 242 12.95 7.09 -7.02
N ILE A 243 13.33 8.30 -7.46
CA ILE A 243 13.42 8.63 -8.90
C ILE A 243 14.50 7.79 -9.56
N LEU A 244 15.67 7.65 -8.92
CA LEU A 244 16.74 6.78 -9.40
C LEU A 244 16.28 5.32 -9.48
N TYR A 245 15.60 4.83 -8.44
CA TYR A 245 15.00 3.49 -8.45
C TYR A 245 14.04 3.29 -9.62
N ALA A 246 13.14 4.25 -9.84
CA ALA A 246 12.18 4.21 -10.95
C ALA A 246 12.89 4.12 -12.29
N HIS A 247 13.90 4.97 -12.51
CA HIS A 247 14.67 5.01 -13.75
C HIS A 247 15.44 3.71 -13.99
N VAL A 248 16.16 3.21 -12.98
CA VAL A 248 16.92 1.96 -13.08
C VAL A 248 16.00 0.78 -13.36
N LYS A 249 14.85 0.70 -12.68
CA LYS A 249 13.89 -0.39 -12.88
C LYS A 249 13.24 -0.35 -14.27
N MET A 250 12.93 0.83 -14.80
CA MET A 250 12.41 0.98 -16.15
C MET A 250 13.42 0.47 -17.19
N LYS A 251 14.70 0.80 -17.02
CA LYS A 251 15.78 0.31 -17.88
C LYS A 251 15.96 -1.20 -17.78
N ASP A 252 15.91 -1.77 -16.57
CA ASP A 252 16.02 -3.21 -16.33
C ASP A 252 14.87 -3.98 -17.02
N ASN A 253 13.63 -3.47 -16.92
CA ASN A 253 12.47 -4.04 -17.63
C ASN A 253 12.58 -3.94 -19.15
N GLN A 254 13.16 -2.85 -19.69
CA GLN A 254 13.39 -2.69 -21.13
C GLN A 254 14.49 -3.62 -21.66
N THR A 255 15.48 -3.95 -20.83
CA THR A 255 16.58 -4.86 -21.22
C THR A 255 16.10 -6.32 -21.33
N ILE A 256 14.94 -6.65 -20.74
CA ILE A 256 14.28 -7.96 -20.86
C ILE A 256 13.38 -8.02 -22.12
N ILE A 257 13.10 -6.88 -22.78
CA ILE A 257 12.29 -6.78 -24.00
C ILE A 257 13.07 -6.11 -25.16
N PRO A 258 14.21 -6.68 -25.56
CA PRO A 258 14.54 -6.70 -26.99
C PRO A 258 14.94 -8.11 -27.44
N GLU A 259 14.53 -8.52 -28.65
CA GLU A 259 14.81 -9.81 -29.33
C GLU A 259 13.80 -10.97 -29.19
N PHE A 260 12.49 -10.70 -29.21
CA PHE A 260 11.51 -11.72 -29.64
C PHE A 260 10.49 -11.22 -30.68
N GLU A 261 10.84 -10.15 -31.41
CA GLU A 261 10.12 -9.69 -32.61
C GLU A 261 11.10 -9.55 -33.77
N ASP A 262 11.77 -10.64 -34.14
CA ASP A 262 12.18 -10.84 -35.54
C ASP A 262 12.44 -12.32 -35.80
N GLY A 263 11.45 -13.02 -36.39
CA GLY A 263 11.56 -14.45 -36.65
C GLY A 263 10.22 -15.14 -36.85
N GLU A 264 9.66 -15.00 -38.05
CA GLU A 264 8.69 -15.89 -38.69
C GLU A 264 7.51 -16.44 -37.86
N THR A 265 6.32 -15.85 -38.05
CA THR A 265 5.09 -16.67 -38.08
C THR A 265 4.21 -16.24 -39.26
N LYS A 266 4.35 -16.99 -40.37
CA LYS A 266 3.36 -17.02 -41.45
C LYS A 266 2.02 -17.51 -40.88
N PRO A 267 0.88 -17.00 -41.35
CA PRO A 267 -0.43 -17.38 -40.82
C PRO A 267 -0.77 -18.82 -41.23
N LEU A 268 -0.85 -19.72 -40.25
CA LEU A 268 -1.42 -21.06 -40.38
C LEU A 268 -2.93 -20.98 -40.12
N TYR A 269 -3.67 -20.48 -41.09
CA TYR A 269 -5.03 -20.92 -41.37
C TYR A 269 -5.25 -20.89 -42.87
N LYS A 270 -5.16 -22.08 -43.48
CA LYS A 270 -5.79 -22.41 -44.76
C LYS A 270 -6.63 -23.66 -44.53
N VAL A 271 -7.85 -23.56 -45.04
CA VAL A 271 -8.96 -24.53 -45.09
C VAL A 271 -9.78 -24.64 -43.81
#